data_AF-A0A2X3KBN1-F1
#
_entry.id   AF-A0A2X3KBN1-F1
#
_cell.length_a   1.000
_cell.length_b   1.000
_cell.length_c   1.000
_cell.angle_alpha   90.00
_cell.angle_beta   90.00
_cell.angle_gamma   90.00
#
_symmetry.space_group_name_H-M   'P 1'
#
loop_
_entity.id
_entity.type
_entity.pdbx_description
1 polymer ?
#
loop_
_entity_poly.entity_id
_entity_poly.type
_entity_poly.pdbx_seq_one_letter_code
_entity_poly.pdbx_strand_id
1 'polypeptide(L)'
;MVDIYKEAQHAGEVPPGWNPPEATRKPIPKVTRARLTMEDWQKIYNATPEKHFIRNAMLLAIVTGQRRDDICHMRFSDVWNEHLHITQGKTRMRLALPLTLRCDAIGITLKEVIDGCRDRILSPYLIHSRHQKQPKPMSKDNLSDYFAKARDLAGIIPPAGKTPPTFHEQRSLSERLYRAQGIDTKTLLGHKVQATTDRYNDTRGQEWVKLVI
;
A
#
# COMPACT_ATOMS: atom_id res chain seq x y z
N MET A 1 7.60 -1.55 26.89
CA MET A 1 7.77 -1.21 28.32
C MET A 1 6.92 -2.12 29.20
N VAL A 2 5.59 -2.18 29.06
CA VAL A 2 4.75 -3.14 29.82
C VAL A 2 5.27 -4.59 29.71
N ASP A 3 5.61 -5.03 28.49
CA ASP A 3 6.11 -6.40 28.26
C ASP A 3 7.50 -6.65 28.87
N ILE A 4 8.35 -5.62 28.95
CA ILE A 4 9.68 -5.73 29.57
C ILE A 4 9.53 -6.03 31.07
N TYR A 5 8.58 -5.39 31.74
CA TYR A 5 8.32 -5.63 33.17
C TYR A 5 7.64 -6.99 33.40
N LYS A 6 6.87 -7.50 32.44
CA LYS A 6 6.36 -8.87 32.49
C LYS A 6 7.47 -9.90 32.39
N GLU A 7 8.42 -9.71 31.48
CA GLU A 7 9.60 -10.58 31.40
C GLU A 7 10.48 -10.47 32.65
N ALA A 8 10.67 -9.27 33.18
CA ALA A 8 11.39 -9.07 34.44
C ALA A 8 10.70 -9.79 35.62
N GLN A 9 9.36 -9.84 35.66
CA GLN A 9 8.61 -10.62 36.66
C GLN A 9 8.87 -12.11 36.51
N HIS A 10 8.83 -12.65 35.28
CA HIS A 10 9.12 -14.06 35.02
C HIS A 10 10.58 -14.43 35.33
N ALA A 11 11.51 -13.50 35.12
CA ALA A 11 12.92 -13.67 35.45
C ALA A 11 13.21 -13.50 36.95
N GLY A 12 12.23 -13.06 37.75
CA GLY A 12 12.40 -12.82 39.19
C GLY A 12 13.16 -11.54 39.53
N GLU A 13 13.46 -10.71 38.54
CA GLU A 13 14.15 -9.41 38.70
C GLU A 13 13.27 -8.40 39.45
N VAL A 14 11.94 -8.59 39.38
CA VAL A 14 10.96 -7.72 40.03
C VAL A 14 9.80 -8.52 40.61
N PRO A 15 9.13 -8.04 41.68
CA PRO A 15 8.02 -8.77 42.30
C PRO A 15 6.85 -9.02 41.34
N PRO A 16 6.14 -10.15 41.47
CA PRO A 16 4.89 -10.39 40.74
C PRO A 16 3.89 -9.24 40.90
N GLY A 17 3.31 -8.78 39.80
CA GLY A 17 2.40 -7.64 39.80
C GLY A 17 3.06 -6.26 39.77
N TRP A 18 4.40 -6.18 39.84
CA TRP A 18 5.10 -4.91 39.69
C TRP A 18 5.25 -4.53 38.21
N ASN A 19 4.35 -3.67 37.72
CA ASN A 19 4.39 -3.12 36.37
C ASN A 19 4.00 -1.62 36.36
N PRO A 20 4.92 -0.71 36.75
CA PRO A 20 4.65 0.73 36.76
C PRO A 20 4.07 1.28 35.44
N PRO A 21 4.50 0.81 34.25
CA PRO A 21 3.86 1.20 32.99
C PRO A 21 2.36 0.87 32.88
N GLU A 22 1.85 -0.18 33.53
CA GLU A 22 0.41 -0.52 33.50
C GLU A 22 -0.46 0.52 34.23
N ALA A 23 0.09 1.24 35.21
CA ALA A 23 -0.59 2.33 35.90
C ALA A 23 -0.72 3.61 35.04
N THR A 24 -0.03 3.67 33.90
CA THR A 24 -0.07 4.83 33.00
C THR A 24 -1.22 4.71 32.00
N ARG A 25 -1.81 5.85 31.62
CA ARG A 25 -2.81 5.87 30.54
C ARG A 25 -2.10 5.65 29.21
N LYS A 26 -2.53 4.64 28.45
CA LYS A 26 -2.06 4.44 27.07
C LYS A 26 -2.48 5.65 26.23
N PRO A 27 -1.54 6.39 25.61
CA PRO A 27 -1.91 7.47 24.71
C PRO A 27 -2.71 6.88 23.55
N ILE A 28 -3.84 7.50 23.21
CA ILE A 28 -4.66 7.08 22.08
C ILE A 28 -4.08 7.76 20.83
N PRO A 29 -3.39 7.03 19.93
CA PRO A 29 -2.82 7.64 18.75
C PRO A 29 -3.94 8.09 17.80
N LYS A 30 -4.00 9.39 17.52
CA LYS A 30 -4.90 9.92 16.48
C LYS A 30 -4.26 9.72 15.11
N VAL A 31 -5.00 9.11 14.18
CA VAL A 31 -4.52 8.96 12.79
C VAL A 31 -4.64 10.29 12.06
N THR A 32 -3.50 10.93 11.84
CA THR A 32 -3.41 12.24 11.17
C THR A 32 -3.24 12.14 9.66
N ARG A 33 -2.88 10.96 9.13
CA ARG A 33 -2.65 10.79 7.68
C ARG A 33 -3.93 10.89 6.88
N ALA A 34 -3.90 11.73 5.85
CA ALA A 34 -5.00 11.86 4.93
C ALA A 34 -5.17 10.61 4.05
N ARG A 35 -6.40 10.34 3.62
CA ARG A 35 -6.67 9.40 2.52
C ARG A 35 -6.24 10.01 1.20
N LEU A 36 -6.02 9.14 0.22
CA LEU A 36 -5.76 9.54 -1.16
C LEU A 36 -7.06 9.43 -1.95
N THR A 37 -7.56 10.52 -2.49
CA THR A 37 -8.74 10.50 -3.37
C THR A 37 -8.36 10.04 -4.78
N MET A 38 -9.34 9.62 -5.58
CA MET A 38 -9.08 9.26 -6.98
C MET A 38 -8.60 10.49 -7.79
N GLU A 39 -9.16 11.66 -7.50
CA GLU A 39 -8.76 12.92 -8.13
C GLU A 39 -7.31 13.28 -7.80
N ASP A 40 -6.92 13.22 -6.52
CA ASP A 40 -5.54 13.47 -6.12
C ASP A 40 -4.59 12.44 -6.73
N TRP A 41 -4.97 11.15 -6.74
CA TRP A 41 -4.15 10.12 -7.37
C TRP A 41 -3.91 10.44 -8.85
N GLN A 42 -4.94 10.88 -9.59
CA GLN A 42 -4.81 11.24 -11.01
C GLN A 42 -3.90 12.45 -11.20
N LYS A 43 -4.01 13.49 -10.36
CA LYS A 43 -3.12 14.66 -10.37
C LYS A 43 -1.65 14.25 -10.13
N ILE A 44 -1.40 13.42 -9.11
CA ILE A 44 -0.07 12.89 -8.80
C ILE A 44 0.48 12.08 -9.97
N TYR A 45 -0.33 11.20 -10.54
CA TYR A 45 0.06 10.39 -11.68
C TYR A 45 0.44 11.26 -12.87
N ASN A 46 -0.38 12.26 -13.21
CA ASN A 46 -0.14 13.18 -14.33
C ASN A 46 1.05 14.13 -14.12
N ALA A 47 1.39 14.46 -12.88
CA ALA A 47 2.57 15.29 -12.56
C ALA A 47 3.91 14.57 -12.78
N THR A 48 3.90 13.26 -12.98
CA THR A 48 5.12 12.48 -13.20
C THR A 48 5.42 12.29 -14.69
N PRO A 49 6.69 12.42 -15.12
CA PRO A 49 7.06 12.25 -16.52
C PRO A 49 6.60 10.91 -17.10
N GLU A 50 6.25 10.91 -18.38
CA GLU A 50 5.95 9.69 -19.11
C GLU A 50 7.13 8.71 -19.04
N LYS A 51 6.86 7.41 -18.92
CA LYS A 51 7.86 6.33 -18.74
C LYS A 51 8.67 6.39 -17.43
N HIS A 52 8.32 7.26 -16.47
CA HIS A 52 8.92 7.21 -15.15
C HIS A 52 8.42 5.99 -14.37
N PHE A 53 9.33 5.20 -13.77
CA PHE A 53 9.00 3.94 -13.08
C PHE A 53 7.95 4.10 -11.96
N ILE A 54 7.87 5.30 -11.36
CA ILE A 54 6.89 5.59 -10.30
C ILE A 54 5.45 5.44 -10.81
N ARG A 55 5.20 5.72 -12.10
CA ARG A 55 3.88 5.54 -12.73
C ARG A 55 3.48 4.08 -12.70
N ASN A 56 4.39 3.20 -13.12
CA ASN A 56 4.17 1.75 -13.08
C ASN A 56 3.97 1.25 -11.65
N ALA A 57 4.74 1.78 -10.70
CA ALA A 57 4.56 1.41 -9.30
C ALA A 57 3.22 1.88 -8.71
N MET A 58 2.73 3.06 -9.11
CA MET A 58 1.41 3.57 -8.73
C MET A 58 0.29 2.72 -9.32
N LEU A 59 0.40 2.36 -10.62
CA LEU A 59 -0.54 1.46 -11.28
C LEU A 59 -0.57 0.09 -10.61
N LEU A 60 0.60 -0.52 -10.33
CA LEU A 60 0.68 -1.78 -9.59
C LEU A 60 0.02 -1.66 -8.21
N ALA A 61 0.24 -0.54 -7.49
CA ALA A 61 -0.36 -0.33 -6.18
C ALA A 61 -1.89 -0.29 -6.21
N ILE A 62 -2.48 0.41 -7.19
CA ILE A 62 -3.93 0.51 -7.33
C ILE A 62 -4.53 -0.80 -7.82
N VAL A 63 -3.96 -1.42 -8.86
CA VAL A 63 -4.55 -2.61 -9.47
C VAL A 63 -4.40 -3.84 -8.57
N THR A 64 -3.27 -4.00 -7.88
CA THR A 64 -3.05 -5.19 -7.02
C THR A 64 -3.48 -4.99 -5.58
N GLY A 65 -3.62 -3.75 -5.11
CA GLY A 65 -3.90 -3.42 -3.72
C GLY A 65 -2.79 -3.84 -2.74
N GLN A 66 -1.58 -4.18 -3.20
CA GLN A 66 -0.52 -4.71 -2.32
C GLN A 66 0.25 -3.64 -1.54
N ARG A 67 1.03 -4.07 -0.54
CA ARG A 67 1.86 -3.15 0.26
C ARG A 67 3.05 -2.70 -0.58
N ARG A 68 3.54 -1.49 -0.32
CA ARG A 68 4.73 -0.92 -1.00
C ARG A 68 5.93 -1.86 -1.04
N ASP A 69 6.17 -2.58 0.06
CA ASP A 69 7.28 -3.51 0.19
C ASP A 69 7.08 -4.75 -0.68
N ASP A 70 5.85 -5.28 -0.72
CA ASP A 70 5.49 -6.41 -1.58
C ASP A 70 5.64 -6.02 -3.07
N ILE A 71 5.20 -4.81 -3.45
CA ILE A 71 5.33 -4.27 -4.83
C ILE A 71 6.80 -4.18 -5.28
N CYS A 72 7.68 -3.70 -4.41
CA CYS A 72 9.12 -3.59 -4.69
C CYS A 72 9.77 -4.94 -5.03
N HIS A 73 9.21 -6.05 -4.53
CA HIS A 73 9.80 -7.39 -4.68
C HIS A 73 9.11 -8.25 -5.74
N MET A 74 8.05 -7.76 -6.40
CA MET A 74 7.38 -8.49 -7.47
C MET A 74 8.31 -8.71 -8.66
N ARG A 75 8.30 -9.92 -9.20
CA ARG A 75 9.13 -10.33 -10.35
C ARG A 75 8.28 -10.74 -11.53
N PHE A 76 8.84 -10.61 -12.72
CA PHE A 76 8.21 -11.15 -13.93
C PHE A 76 8.04 -12.67 -13.87
N SER A 77 8.93 -13.38 -13.16
CA SER A 77 8.83 -14.83 -12.93
C SER A 77 7.68 -15.25 -12.03
N ASP A 78 7.09 -14.30 -11.28
CA ASP A 78 5.95 -14.59 -10.40
C ASP A 78 4.62 -14.68 -11.19
N VAL A 79 4.68 -14.38 -12.49
CA VAL A 79 3.55 -14.49 -13.42
C VAL A 79 3.58 -15.84 -14.11
N TRP A 80 2.56 -16.66 -13.85
CA TRP A 80 2.38 -17.97 -14.48
C TRP A 80 0.91 -18.38 -14.37
N ASN A 81 0.46 -19.27 -15.25
CA ASN A 81 -0.94 -19.72 -15.35
C ASN A 81 -1.96 -18.55 -15.36
N GLU A 82 -1.69 -17.50 -16.13
CA GLU A 82 -2.55 -16.29 -16.22
C GLU A 82 -2.78 -15.55 -14.89
N HIS A 83 -1.90 -15.74 -13.90
CA HIS A 83 -1.98 -15.07 -12.60
C HIS A 83 -0.63 -14.50 -12.16
N LEU A 84 -0.67 -13.36 -11.46
CA LEU A 84 0.44 -12.84 -10.68
C LEU A 84 0.39 -13.44 -9.27
N HIS A 85 1.45 -14.16 -8.89
CA HIS A 85 1.57 -14.81 -7.59
C HIS A 85 2.33 -13.94 -6.59
N ILE A 86 1.76 -13.72 -5.41
CA ILE A 86 2.29 -12.76 -4.44
C ILE A 86 2.35 -13.45 -3.08
N THR A 87 3.52 -13.43 -2.45
CA THR A 87 3.68 -13.82 -1.04
C THR A 87 3.97 -12.58 -0.21
N GLN A 88 2.99 -12.16 0.59
CA GLN A 88 3.10 -10.93 1.38
C GLN A 88 4.19 -11.07 2.45
N GLY A 89 5.15 -10.15 2.50
CA GLY A 89 6.25 -10.19 3.47
C GLY A 89 5.76 -10.12 4.92
N LYS A 90 4.82 -9.22 5.21
CA LYS A 90 4.32 -8.96 6.57
C LYS A 90 3.50 -10.11 7.18
N THR A 91 2.63 -10.72 6.38
CA THR A 91 1.62 -11.69 6.87
C THR A 91 1.85 -13.10 6.34
N ARG A 92 2.78 -13.26 5.38
CA ARG A 92 3.05 -14.51 4.65
C ARG A 92 1.85 -15.06 3.86
N MET A 93 0.79 -14.26 3.70
CA MET A 93 -0.37 -14.63 2.89
C MET A 93 0.04 -14.76 1.42
N ARG A 94 -0.44 -15.85 0.79
CA ARG A 94 -0.19 -16.16 -0.62
C ARG A 94 -1.45 -15.84 -1.43
N LEU A 95 -1.29 -15.07 -2.49
CA LEU A 95 -2.36 -14.63 -3.37
C LEU A 95 -1.99 -14.96 -4.82
N ALA A 96 -3.00 -15.25 -5.63
CA ALA A 96 -2.89 -15.34 -7.08
C ALA A 96 -3.91 -14.35 -7.66
N LEU A 97 -3.44 -13.29 -8.31
CA LEU A 97 -4.32 -12.28 -8.92
C LEU A 97 -4.40 -12.56 -10.43
N PRO A 98 -5.60 -12.70 -11.01
CA PRO A 98 -5.74 -12.96 -12.44
C PRO A 98 -5.23 -11.77 -13.25
N LEU A 99 -4.53 -12.01 -14.34
CA LEU A 99 -4.02 -10.95 -15.23
C LEU A 99 -5.15 -10.10 -15.85
N THR A 100 -6.37 -10.65 -15.91
CA THR A 100 -7.59 -9.97 -16.36
C THR A 100 -8.18 -9.02 -15.31
N LEU A 101 -7.67 -8.99 -14.07
CA LEU A 101 -8.14 -8.07 -13.03
C LEU A 101 -8.02 -6.63 -13.53
N ARG A 102 -9.15 -5.93 -13.61
CA ARG A 102 -9.27 -4.57 -14.12
C ARG A 102 -9.75 -3.61 -13.05
N CYS A 103 -9.06 -2.49 -12.90
CA CYS A 103 -9.55 -1.38 -12.09
C CYS A 103 -10.33 -0.42 -13.01
N ASP A 104 -11.66 -0.41 -12.90
CA ASP A 104 -12.52 0.31 -13.84
C ASP A 104 -12.31 1.82 -13.78
N ALA A 105 -12.04 2.36 -12.58
CA ALA A 105 -11.80 3.78 -12.36
C ALA A 105 -10.58 4.35 -13.11
N ILE A 106 -9.59 3.51 -13.46
CA ILE A 106 -8.42 3.90 -14.26
C ILE A 106 -8.36 3.20 -15.62
N GLY A 107 -9.33 2.31 -15.89
CA GLY A 107 -9.49 1.66 -17.18
C GLY A 107 -8.35 0.75 -17.63
N ILE A 108 -7.61 0.13 -16.70
CA ILE A 108 -6.44 -0.72 -17.02
C ILE A 108 -6.51 -2.08 -16.32
N THR A 109 -6.00 -3.11 -16.99
CA THR A 109 -5.85 -4.48 -16.49
C THR A 109 -4.48 -4.69 -15.83
N LEU A 110 -4.39 -5.69 -14.95
CA LEU A 110 -3.13 -6.11 -14.35
C LEU A 110 -2.10 -6.52 -15.40
N LYS A 111 -2.54 -7.19 -16.48
CA LYS A 111 -1.67 -7.55 -17.60
C LYS A 111 -1.00 -6.32 -18.23
N GLU A 112 -1.79 -5.32 -18.59
CA GLU A 112 -1.28 -4.09 -19.22
C GLU A 112 -0.30 -3.35 -18.32
N VAL A 113 -0.55 -3.33 -17.00
CA VAL A 113 0.38 -2.74 -16.02
C VAL A 113 1.70 -3.51 -15.97
N ILE A 114 1.67 -4.84 -15.94
CA ILE A 114 2.88 -5.68 -15.91
C ILE A 114 3.67 -5.52 -17.21
N ASP A 115 3.00 -5.52 -18.36
CA ASP A 115 3.63 -5.31 -19.65
C ASP A 115 4.29 -3.92 -19.72
N GLY A 116 3.63 -2.88 -19.19
CA GLY A 116 4.16 -1.53 -19.07
C GLY A 116 5.36 -1.38 -18.12
N CYS A 117 5.60 -2.35 -17.23
CA CYS A 117 6.79 -2.40 -16.39
C CYS A 117 8.06 -2.80 -17.14
N ARG A 118 7.93 -3.37 -18.35
CA ARG A 118 9.07 -3.71 -19.20
C ARG A 118 9.69 -2.42 -19.74
N ASP A 119 10.99 -2.25 -19.55
CA ASP A 119 11.74 -1.16 -20.16
C ASP A 119 13.03 -1.68 -20.82
N ARG A 120 13.94 -0.75 -21.17
CA ARG A 120 15.20 -1.09 -21.85
C ARG A 120 16.22 -1.79 -20.94
N ILE A 121 15.96 -1.86 -19.63
CA ILE A 121 16.83 -2.49 -18.64
C ILE A 121 16.32 -3.90 -18.40
N LEU A 122 17.16 -4.89 -18.69
CA LEU A 122 16.83 -6.28 -18.39
C LEU A 122 16.85 -6.48 -16.87
N SER A 123 15.68 -6.54 -16.24
CA SER A 123 15.50 -6.71 -14.80
C SER A 123 14.53 -7.87 -14.51
N PRO A 124 14.80 -8.70 -13.48
CA PRO A 124 13.82 -9.69 -13.03
C PRO A 124 12.64 -9.06 -12.28
N TYR A 125 12.81 -7.84 -11.75
CA TYR A 125 11.80 -7.14 -10.95
C TYR A 125 10.91 -6.23 -11.81
N LEU A 126 9.61 -6.19 -11.49
CA LEU A 126 8.67 -5.27 -12.14
C LEU A 126 9.08 -3.81 -11.89
N ILE A 127 9.46 -3.48 -10.65
CA ILE A 127 9.96 -2.16 -10.28
C ILE A 127 11.39 -2.27 -9.78
N HIS A 128 12.32 -1.62 -10.47
CA HIS A 128 13.75 -1.77 -10.23
C HIS A 128 14.48 -0.42 -10.20
N SER A 129 15.65 -0.41 -9.56
CA SER A 129 16.54 0.76 -9.49
C SER A 129 17.32 0.91 -10.80
N ARG A 130 17.33 2.13 -11.37
CA ARG A 130 17.97 2.43 -12.67
C ARG A 130 19.44 2.84 -12.57
N HIS A 131 19.93 3.17 -11.36
CA HIS A 131 21.27 3.73 -11.16
C HIS A 131 22.32 2.69 -10.75
N GLN A 132 21.98 1.39 -10.79
CA GLN A 132 22.88 0.33 -10.36
C GLN A 132 23.42 -0.46 -11.55
N LYS A 133 24.68 -0.90 -11.45
CA LYS A 133 25.33 -1.76 -12.45
C LYS A 133 24.60 -3.08 -12.67
N GLN A 134 23.90 -3.56 -11.64
CA GLN A 134 23.06 -4.75 -11.68
C GLN A 134 21.62 -4.40 -11.30
N PRO A 135 20.61 -4.94 -11.98
CA PRO A 135 19.21 -4.70 -11.66
C PRO A 135 18.89 -5.16 -10.22
N LYS A 136 18.48 -4.23 -9.38
CA LYS A 136 18.03 -4.48 -8.01
C LYS A 136 16.61 -3.98 -7.80
N PRO A 137 15.84 -4.57 -6.87
CA PRO A 137 14.52 -4.06 -6.56
C PRO A 137 14.62 -2.61 -6.06
N MET A 138 13.60 -1.81 -6.34
CA MET A 138 13.48 -0.49 -5.73
C MET A 138 13.29 -0.64 -4.21
N SER A 139 13.91 0.22 -3.38
CA SER A 139 13.63 0.19 -1.95
C SER A 139 12.25 0.80 -1.65
N LYS A 140 11.57 0.28 -0.61
CA LYS A 140 10.26 0.80 -0.18
C LYS A 140 10.30 2.28 0.22
N ASP A 141 11.45 2.73 0.72
CA ASP A 141 11.65 4.11 1.17
C ASP A 141 11.85 5.03 -0.03
N ASN A 142 12.71 4.66 -0.99
CA ASN A 142 12.83 5.39 -2.25
C ASN A 142 11.47 5.47 -2.97
N LEU A 143 10.72 4.36 -3.03
CA LEU A 143 9.40 4.35 -3.66
C LEU A 143 8.45 5.37 -3.00
N SER A 144 8.53 5.50 -1.67
CA SER A 144 7.74 6.46 -0.91
C SER A 144 8.20 7.90 -1.15
N ASP A 145 9.50 8.12 -1.26
CA ASP A 145 10.10 9.44 -1.51
C ASP A 145 9.79 9.95 -2.92
N TYR A 146 9.89 9.09 -3.94
CA TYR A 146 9.51 9.46 -5.30
C TYR A 146 8.02 9.79 -5.42
N PHE A 147 7.16 9.06 -4.70
CA PHE A 147 5.73 9.41 -4.63
C PHE A 147 5.49 10.72 -3.89
N ALA A 148 6.20 10.99 -2.79
CA ALA A 148 6.11 12.25 -2.08
C ALA A 148 6.52 13.42 -2.99
N LYS A 149 7.63 13.28 -3.73
CA LYS A 149 8.06 14.27 -4.74
C LYS A 149 7.00 14.49 -5.82
N ALA A 150 6.41 13.42 -6.35
CA ALA A 150 5.32 13.51 -7.33
C ALA A 150 4.08 14.22 -6.75
N ARG A 151 3.74 13.95 -5.49
CA ARG A 151 2.65 14.60 -4.77
C ARG A 151 2.89 16.09 -4.58
N ASP A 152 4.10 16.45 -4.18
CA ASP A 152 4.46 17.85 -3.94
C ASP A 152 4.50 18.63 -5.27
N LEU A 153 4.99 18.02 -6.36
CA LEU A 153 4.92 18.57 -7.71
C LEU A 153 3.47 18.75 -8.21
N ALA A 154 2.57 17.85 -7.84
CA ALA A 154 1.15 17.95 -8.18
C ALA A 154 0.39 18.97 -7.32
N GLY A 155 1.04 19.61 -6.35
CA GLY A 155 0.43 20.62 -5.49
C GLY A 155 -0.65 20.08 -4.57
N ILE A 156 -0.58 18.81 -4.15
CA ILE A 156 -1.61 18.21 -3.29
C ILE A 156 -1.47 18.73 -1.85
N ILE A 157 -2.48 19.44 -1.39
CA ILE A 157 -2.56 19.98 -0.03
C ILE A 157 -3.47 19.06 0.81
N PRO A 158 -3.00 18.52 1.95
CA PRO A 158 -3.86 17.73 2.83
C PRO A 158 -4.95 18.59 3.48
N PRO A 159 -6.10 18.00 3.86
CA PRO A 159 -7.09 18.68 4.69
C PRO A 159 -6.49 19.25 5.98
N ALA A 160 -7.09 20.31 6.51
CA ALA A 160 -6.64 20.96 7.73
C ALA A 160 -6.46 19.97 8.89
N GLY A 161 -5.32 20.05 9.58
CA GLY A 161 -4.98 19.15 10.70
C GLY A 161 -4.60 17.72 10.29
N LYS A 162 -4.43 17.43 8.99
CA LYS A 162 -3.97 16.14 8.48
C LYS A 162 -2.56 16.23 7.88
N THR A 163 -1.83 15.13 7.92
CA THR A 163 -0.58 15.00 7.17
C THR A 163 -0.87 14.50 5.75
N PRO A 164 -0.02 14.83 4.76
CA PRO A 164 -0.21 14.41 3.37
C PRO A 164 -0.40 12.89 3.20
N PRO A 165 -1.16 12.45 2.18
CA PRO A 165 -1.23 11.05 1.82
C PRO A 165 0.15 10.53 1.39
N THR A 166 0.41 9.25 1.67
CA THR A 166 1.67 8.58 1.31
C THR A 166 1.40 7.46 0.31
N PHE A 167 2.45 6.88 -0.27
CA PHE A 167 2.31 5.75 -1.21
C PHE A 167 1.41 4.63 -0.65
N HIS A 168 1.41 4.40 0.66
CA HIS A 168 0.58 3.37 1.30
C HIS A 168 -0.92 3.63 1.16
N GLU A 169 -1.36 4.88 1.01
CA GLU A 169 -2.78 5.21 0.87
C GLU A 169 -3.37 4.74 -0.46
N GLN A 170 -2.52 4.40 -1.46
CA GLN A 170 -2.98 3.72 -2.68
C GLN A 170 -3.62 2.36 -2.40
N ARG A 171 -3.18 1.65 -1.35
CA ARG A 171 -3.83 0.39 -0.94
C ARG A 171 -5.24 0.61 -0.38
N SER A 172 -5.47 1.72 0.31
CA SER A 172 -6.82 2.12 0.77
C SER A 172 -7.68 2.63 -0.38
N LEU A 173 -7.09 3.34 -1.34
CA LEU A 173 -7.80 3.74 -2.56
C LEU A 173 -8.19 2.52 -3.40
N SER A 174 -7.27 1.59 -3.65
CA SER A 174 -7.53 0.30 -4.32
C SER A 174 -8.71 -0.44 -3.69
N GLU A 175 -8.71 -0.57 -2.37
CA GLU A 175 -9.81 -1.23 -1.64
C GLU A 175 -11.16 -0.54 -1.87
N ARG A 176 -11.24 0.80 -1.77
CA ARG A 176 -12.49 1.53 -2.02
C ARG A 176 -12.97 1.40 -3.46
N LEU A 177 -12.06 1.47 -4.42
CA LEU A 177 -12.39 1.34 -5.85
C LEU A 177 -12.93 -0.07 -6.16
N TYR A 178 -12.23 -1.11 -5.73
CA TYR A 178 -12.66 -2.48 -5.99
C TYR A 178 -13.90 -2.88 -5.21
N ARG A 179 -14.11 -2.34 -4.01
CA ARG A 179 -15.37 -2.54 -3.26
C ARG A 179 -16.54 -1.96 -4.04
N ALA A 180 -16.40 -0.75 -4.59
CA ALA A 180 -17.43 -0.13 -5.43
C ALA A 180 -17.67 -0.91 -6.74
N GLN A 181 -16.65 -1.59 -7.27
CA GLN A 181 -16.76 -2.51 -8.41
C GLN A 181 -17.34 -3.90 -8.05
N GLY A 182 -17.64 -4.18 -6.78
CA GLY A 182 -18.17 -5.48 -6.35
C GLY A 182 -17.14 -6.63 -6.25
N ILE A 183 -15.84 -6.32 -6.25
CA ILE A 183 -14.76 -7.31 -6.10
C ILE A 183 -14.53 -7.64 -4.62
N ASP A 184 -14.20 -8.89 -4.32
CA ASP A 184 -13.80 -9.32 -2.96
C ASP A 184 -12.45 -8.71 -2.56
N THR A 185 -12.53 -7.56 -1.88
CA THR A 185 -11.35 -6.83 -1.43
C THR A 185 -10.66 -7.46 -0.24
N LYS A 186 -11.34 -8.31 0.55
CA LYS A 186 -10.71 -9.05 1.65
C LYS A 186 -9.68 -10.02 1.11
N THR A 187 -10.04 -10.76 0.06
CA THR A 187 -9.13 -11.67 -0.65
C THR A 187 -8.05 -10.88 -1.39
N LEU A 188 -8.42 -9.83 -2.15
CA LEU A 188 -7.45 -8.99 -2.87
C LEU A 188 -6.34 -8.45 -1.95
N LEU A 189 -6.71 -7.95 -0.77
CA LEU A 189 -5.75 -7.40 0.19
C LEU A 189 -5.06 -8.50 1.02
N GLY A 190 -5.51 -9.75 0.96
CA GLY A 190 -4.96 -10.86 1.76
C GLY A 190 -5.22 -10.67 3.26
N HIS A 191 -6.40 -10.17 3.63
CA HIS A 191 -6.81 -10.04 5.03
C HIS A 191 -7.57 -11.28 5.50
N LYS A 192 -7.22 -11.80 6.68
CA LYS A 192 -7.95 -12.92 7.29
C LYS A 192 -9.32 -12.50 7.83
N VAL A 193 -9.43 -11.28 8.35
CA VAL A 193 -10.61 -10.76 9.06
C VAL A 193 -11.16 -9.52 8.34
N GLN A 194 -12.47 -9.51 8.09
CA GLN A 194 -13.16 -8.45 7.36
C GLN A 194 -13.00 -7.07 8.01
N ALA A 195 -13.03 -7.00 9.35
CA ALA A 195 -12.82 -5.76 10.10
C ALA A 195 -11.47 -5.07 9.79
N THR A 196 -10.46 -5.81 9.31
CA THR A 196 -9.21 -5.19 8.85
C THR A 196 -9.40 -4.47 7.52
N THR A 197 -10.16 -5.06 6.60
CA THR A 197 -10.51 -4.49 5.30
C THR A 197 -11.41 -3.26 5.45
N ASP A 198 -12.37 -3.28 6.37
CA ASP A 198 -13.28 -2.14 6.57
C ASP A 198 -12.55 -0.87 7.05
N ARG A 199 -11.42 -1.03 7.77
CA ARG A 199 -10.54 0.10 8.11
C ARG A 199 -9.84 0.73 6.89
N TYR A 200 -9.73 0.02 5.77
CA TYR A 200 -9.23 0.58 4.50
C TYR A 200 -10.32 1.34 3.74
N ASN A 201 -11.58 0.98 3.94
CA ASN A 201 -12.74 1.63 3.33
C ASN A 201 -13.09 2.98 3.99
N ASP A 202 -12.74 3.15 5.26
CA ASP A 202 -12.99 4.38 6.01
C ASP A 202 -12.25 5.59 5.39
N THR A 203 -13.01 6.59 4.93
CA THR A 203 -12.54 7.85 4.32
C THR A 203 -11.96 8.81 5.36
N ARG A 204 -12.03 8.49 6.66
CA ARG A 204 -11.55 9.29 7.80
C ARG A 204 -12.16 10.69 7.83
N GLY A 205 -13.41 10.80 7.39
CA GLY A 205 -14.17 12.05 7.35
C GLY A 205 -13.77 12.99 6.20
N GLN A 206 -13.05 12.50 5.19
CA GLN A 206 -12.65 13.33 4.02
C GLN A 206 -13.72 13.40 2.95
N GLU A 207 -14.51 12.35 2.80
CA GLU A 207 -15.58 12.26 1.83
C GLU A 207 -16.89 11.99 2.57
N TRP A 208 -17.98 12.61 2.10
CA TRP A 208 -19.32 12.34 2.59
C TRP A 208 -19.73 10.92 2.21
N VAL A 209 -20.28 10.16 3.17
CA VAL A 209 -20.88 8.86 2.89
C VAL A 209 -22.25 9.12 2.25
N LYS A 210 -22.36 8.81 0.96
CA LYS A 210 -23.61 8.93 0.21
C LYS A 210 -24.39 7.62 0.31
N LEU A 211 -25.69 7.70 0.59
CA LEU A 211 -26.61 6.57 0.47
C LEU A 211 -26.79 6.25 -1.01
N VAL A 212 -26.48 5.02 -1.41
CA VAL A 212 -26.83 4.51 -2.75
C VAL A 212 -28.18 3.81 -2.62
N ILE A 213 -29.15 4.24 -3.41
CA ILE A 213 -30.50 3.68 -3.51
C ILE A 213 -30.59 2.93 -4.83
#